data_AF-A0A0G4JYN3-F1
#
_entry.id   AF-A0A0G4JYN3-F1
#
_cell.length_a   1.000
_cell.length_b   1.000
_cell.length_c   1.000
_cell.angle_alpha   90.00
_cell.angle_beta   90.00
_cell.angle_gamma   90.00
#
_symmetry.space_group_name_H-M   'P 1'
#
loop_
_entity.id
_entity.type
_entity.pdbx_description
1 polymer ?
#
loop_
_entity_poly.entity_id
_entity_poly.type
_entity_poly.pdbx_seq_one_letter_code
_entity_poly.pdbx_strand_id
1 'polypeptide(L)' 'MHWFLSLEDAQEKIEHWRQEYNQYRPHSSLNNQTPAEFIRSLQTGPDL' A
#
# COMPACT_ATOMS: atom_id res chain seq x y z
N MET A 1 10.05 3.91 24.49
CA MET A 1 10.14 4.03 23.01
C MET A 1 8.87 4.72 22.53
N HIS A 2 8.97 5.93 22.02
CA HIS A 2 7.88 6.58 21.30
C HIS A 2 8.20 6.50 19.81
N TRP A 3 7.30 5.84 19.06
CA TRP A 3 7.43 5.63 17.62
C TRP A 3 7.19 6.94 16.83
N PHE A 4 6.48 7.87 17.45
CA PHE A 4 6.15 9.17 16.92
C PHE A 4 6.66 10.27 17.83
N LEU A 5 7.20 11.32 17.21
CA LEU A 5 7.75 12.51 17.87
C LEU A 5 6.68 13.60 18.05
N SER A 6 5.67 13.61 17.18
CA SER A 6 4.51 14.51 17.21
C SER A 6 3.36 13.89 16.40
N LEU A 7 2.20 14.56 16.38
CA LEU A 7 1.09 14.17 15.50
C LEU A 7 1.45 14.34 14.01
N GLU A 8 2.20 15.38 13.67
CA GLU A 8 2.68 15.63 12.31
C GLU A 8 3.62 14.50 11.84
N ASP A 9 4.60 14.13 12.67
CA ASP A 9 5.51 13.01 12.39
C ASP A 9 4.75 11.68 12.26
N ALA A 10 3.69 11.48 13.04
CA ALA A 10 2.83 10.31 12.90
C ALA A 10 2.09 10.28 11.55
N GLN A 11 1.54 11.40 11.12
CA GLN A 11 0.85 11.52 9.84
C GLN A 11 1.80 11.23 8.67
N GLU A 12 2.99 11.84 8.68
CA GLU A 12 3.99 11.63 7.64
C GLU A 12 4.43 10.16 7.54
N LYS A 13 4.75 9.54 8.69
CA LYS A 13 5.16 8.13 8.73
C LYS A 13 4.06 7.18 8.26
N ILE A 14 2.83 7.40 8.71
CA ILE A 14 1.69 6.56 8.31
C ILE A 14 1.44 6.69 6.81
N GLU A 15 1.49 7.91 6.27
CA GLU A 15 1.30 8.13 4.84
C GLU A 15 2.40 7.47 4.02
N HIS A 16 3.66 7.57 4.46
CA HIS A 16 4.77 6.86 3.84
C HIS A 16 4.54 5.34 3.84
N TRP A 17 4.14 4.76 4.97
CA TRP A 17 3.84 3.32 5.04
C TRP A 17 2.66 2.92 4.16
N ARG A 18 1.63 3.75 4.08
CA ARG A 18 0.47 3.52 3.21
C ARG A 18 0.91 3.46 1.74
N GLN A 19 1.80 4.36 1.31
CA GLN A 19 2.35 4.37 -0.04
C GLN A 19 3.22 3.13 -0.30
N GLU A 20 4.15 2.82 0.61
CA GLU A 20 4.98 1.61 0.50
C GLU A 20 4.15 0.34 0.37
N TYR A 21 3.17 0.15 1.26
CA TYR A 21 2.31 -1.02 1.28
C TYR A 21 1.52 -1.15 -0.03
N ASN A 22 0.94 -0.05 -0.50
CA ASN A 22 0.04 -0.11 -1.65
C ASN A 22 0.76 -0.19 -2.99
N GLN A 23 1.97 0.37 -3.10
CA GLN A 23 2.64 0.53 -4.40
C GLN A 23 3.94 -0.25 -4.57
N TYR A 24 4.59 -0.68 -3.49
CA TYR A 24 5.96 -1.23 -3.58
C TYR A 24 6.12 -2.60 -2.93
N ARG A 25 5.22 -2.98 -2.02
CA ARG A 25 5.28 -4.28 -1.33
C ARG A 25 4.35 -5.29 -2.01
N PRO A 26 4.88 -6.32 -2.69
CA PRO A 26 4.05 -7.40 -3.20
C PRO A 26 3.58 -8.31 -2.07
N HIS A 27 2.36 -8.83 -2.20
CA HIS A 27 1.75 -9.69 -1.19
C HIS A 27 1.43 -11.07 -1.78
N SER A 28 1.83 -12.14 -1.10
CA SER A 28 1.58 -13.51 -1.57
C SER A 28 0.10 -13.85 -1.71
N SER A 29 -0.76 -13.27 -0.87
CA SER A 29 -2.22 -13.37 -0.97
C SER A 29 -2.80 -12.68 -2.21
N LEU A 30 -2.06 -11.72 -2.81
CA LEU A 30 -2.40 -11.04 -4.06
C LEU A 30 -1.59 -11.61 -5.24
N ASN A 31 -1.24 -12.90 -5.19
CA ASN A 31 -0.42 -13.55 -6.22
C ASN A 31 0.93 -12.84 -6.45
N ASN A 32 1.57 -12.39 -5.36
CA ASN A 32 2.81 -11.59 -5.38
C ASN A 32 2.70 -10.25 -6.13
N GLN A 33 1.50 -9.67 -6.21
CA GLN A 33 1.29 -8.32 -6.70
C GLN A 33 1.20 -7.33 -5.53
N THR A 34 1.54 -6.08 -5.81
CA THR A 34 1.17 -4.96 -4.93
C THR A 34 -0.34 -4.72 -4.99
N PRO A 35 -0.95 -4.12 -3.96
CA PRO A 35 -2.38 -3.76 -4.00
C PRO A 35 -2.75 -2.90 -5.22
N ALA A 36 -1.90 -1.95 -5.60
CA ALA A 36 -2.13 -1.12 -6.79
C ALA A 36 -2.13 -1.94 -8.09
N GLU A 37 -1.18 -2.87 -8.25
CA GLU A 37 -1.13 -3.76 -9.40
C GLU A 37 -2.33 -4.70 -9.46
N PHE A 38 -2.77 -5.21 -8.31
CA PHE A 38 -3.95 -6.05 -8.22
C PHE A 38 -5.22 -5.30 -8.64
N ILE A 39 -5.43 -4.07 -8.17
CA ILE A 39 -6.57 -3.25 -8.62
C ILE A 39 -6.50 -2.97 -10.13
N ARG A 40 -5.30 -2.70 -10.66
CA ARG A 40 -5.10 -2.51 -12.10
C ARG A 40 -5.43 -3.76 -12.90
N SER A 41 -5.04 -4.94 -12.41
CA SER A 41 -5.35 -6.21 -13.09
C SER A 41 -6.85 -6.50 -13.13
N LEU A 42 -7.58 -6.14 -12.07
CA LEU A 42 -9.06 -6.23 -12.04
C LEU A 42 -9.73 -5.29 -13.04
N GLN A 43 -9.22 -4.07 -13.21
CA GLN A 43 -9.78 -3.08 -14.16
C GLN A 43 -9.54 -3.45 -15.64
N THR A 44 -8.57 -4.33 -15.91
CA THR A 44 -8.18 -4.72 -17.28
C THR A 44 -8.72 -6.11 -17.65
N GLY A 45 -9.43 -6.78 -16.74
CA GLY A 45 -10.09 -8.06 -17.01
C GLY A 45 -11.29 -7.89 -17.95
N PRO A 46 -11.66 -8.90 -18.77
CA PRO A 46 -12.67 -8.74 -19.81
C PRO A 46 -14.11 -8.50 -19.36
N ASP A 47 -14.45 -8.50 -18.06
CA ASP A 47 -15.82 -8.23 -17.59
C ASP A 47 -15.81 -7.74 -16.14
N LEU A 48 -16.08 -6.44 -15.96
CA LEU A 48 -16.99 -5.92 -14.94
C LEU A 48 -18.19 -5.31 -15.66
#